data_AF-A0A959H8S8-F1
#
_entry.id   AF-A0A959H8S8-F1
#
_cell.length_a   1.000
_cell.length_b   1.000
_cell.length_c   1.000
_cell.angle_alpha   90.00
_cell.angle_beta   90.00
_cell.angle_gamma   90.00
#
_symmetry.space_group_name_H-M   'P 1'
#
loop_
_entity.id
_entity.type
_entity.pdbx_description
1 polymer ?
#
loop_
_entity_poly.entity_id
_entity_poly.type
_entity_poly.pdbx_seq_one_letter_code
_entity_poly.pdbx_strand_id
1 'polypeptide(L)' 'IETFFHKIVMVRDRLRVMEQRINSSGLSDEEKVNLQQYITRIYGSLTTFNILFKYKEDYFSGEKP' A
#
# COMPACT_ATOMS: atom_id res chain seq x y z
N ILE A 1 -13.02 -16.22 -7.09
CA ILE A 1 -12.98 -14.73 -7.10
C ILE A 1 -12.85 -14.20 -5.67
N GLU A 2 -13.66 -14.66 -4.73
CA GLU A 2 -13.59 -14.24 -3.31
C GLU A 2 -12.22 -14.45 -2.65
N THR A 3 -11.59 -15.61 -2.85
CA THR A 3 -10.22 -15.86 -2.34
C THR A 3 -9.19 -14.87 -2.87
N PHE A 4 -9.34 -14.45 -4.13
CA PHE A 4 -8.45 -13.46 -4.74
C PHE A 4 -8.66 -12.07 -4.11
N PHE A 5 -9.91 -11.66 -3.92
CA PHE A 5 -10.24 -10.40 -3.26
C PHE A 5 -9.69 -10.37 -1.82
N HIS A 6 -9.91 -11.43 -1.04
CA HIS A 6 -9.34 -11.55 0.30
C HIS A 6 -7.81 -11.44 0.29
N LYS A 7 -7.12 -11.98 -0.73
CA LYS A 7 -5.66 -11.85 -0.85
C LYS A 7 -5.23 -10.42 -1.14
N ILE A 8 -5.95 -9.69 -1.98
CA ILE A 8 -5.69 -8.27 -2.26
C ILE A 8 -5.91 -7.41 -1.02
N VAL A 9 -6.98 -7.64 -0.26
CA VAL A 9 -7.23 -6.95 1.02
C VAL A 9 -6.11 -7.24 2.02
N MET A 10 -5.68 -8.51 2.15
CA MET A 10 -4.54 -8.86 3.02
C MET A 10 -3.24 -8.17 2.61
N VAL A 11 -2.98 -7.98 1.31
CA VAL A 11 -1.79 -7.24 0.84
C VAL A 11 -1.87 -5.78 1.27
N ARG A 12 -3.03 -5.13 1.08
CA ARG A 12 -3.26 -3.75 1.52
C ARG A 12 -2.96 -3.57 3.00
N ASP A 13 -3.50 -4.47 3.83
CA ASP A 13 -3.38 -4.37 5.28
C ASP A 13 -1.93 -4.59 5.73
N ARG A 14 -1.20 -5.51 5.08
CA ARG A 14 0.24 -5.70 5.32
C ARG A 14 1.09 -4.48 4.94
N LEU A 15 0.78 -3.82 3.83
CA LEU A 15 1.46 -2.60 3.41
C LEU A 15 1.24 -1.45 4.41
N ARG A 16 0.01 -1.30 4.93
CA ARG A 16 -0.30 -0.31 5.97
C ARG A 16 0.49 -0.56 7.25
N VAL A 17 0.57 -1.82 7.69
CA VAL A 17 1.38 -2.18 8.87
C VAL A 17 2.88 -1.92 8.62
N MET A 18 3.37 -2.20 7.41
CA MET A 18 4.75 -1.92 7.03
C MET A 18 5.07 -0.43 7.08
N GLU A 19 4.20 0.41 6.54
CA GLU A 19 4.29 1.87 6.60
C GLU A 19 4.37 2.37 8.06
N GLN A 20 3.47 1.89 8.93
CA GLN A 20 3.49 2.22 10.36
C GLN A 20 4.83 1.83 11.02
N ARG A 21 5.34 0.64 10.73
CA ARG A 21 6.62 0.16 11.27
C ARG A 21 7.78 1.05 10.83
N ILE A 22 7.85 1.42 9.54
CA ILE A 22 8.87 2.34 9.03
C ILE A 22 8.79 3.70 9.72
N ASN A 23 7.60 4.26 9.87
CA ASN A 23 7.41 5.55 10.54
C ASN A 23 7.89 5.52 12.00
N SER A 24 7.61 4.42 12.72
CA SER A 24 8.02 4.21 14.11
C SER A 24 9.47 3.71 14.30
N SER A 25 10.20 3.44 13.21
CA SER A 25 11.55 2.89 13.28
C SER A 25 12.60 3.97 13.64
N GLY A 26 13.76 3.52 14.11
CA GLY A 26 14.94 4.37 14.36
C GLY A 26 15.77 4.68 13.11
N LEU A 27 15.23 4.48 11.90
CA LEU A 27 15.89 4.83 10.65
C LEU A 27 16.04 6.35 10.50
N SER A 28 17.03 6.77 9.72
CA SER A 28 17.16 8.18 9.34
C SER A 28 15.98 8.64 8.47
N ASP A 29 15.75 9.95 8.43
CA ASP A 29 14.66 10.52 7.64
C ASP A 29 14.81 10.21 6.14
N GLU A 30 16.04 10.21 5.62
CA GLU A 30 16.32 9.86 4.22
C GLU A 30 15.97 8.39 3.91
N GLU A 31 16.36 7.46 4.78
CA GLU A 31 16.00 6.04 4.63
C GLU A 31 14.48 5.83 4.71
N LYS A 32 13.81 6.52 5.63
CA LYS A 32 12.34 6.49 5.73
C LYS A 32 11.71 6.98 4.43
N VAL A 33 12.14 8.12 3.90
CA VAL A 33 11.62 8.68 2.64
C VAL A 33 11.81 7.69 1.49
N ASN A 34 12.99 7.09 1.36
CA ASN A 34 13.27 6.12 0.30
C ASN A 34 12.33 4.90 0.39
N LEU A 35 12.14 4.34 1.59
CA LEU A 35 11.23 3.21 1.79
C LEU A 35 9.76 3.60 1.54
N GLN A 36 9.35 4.79 1.97
CA GLN A 36 8.00 5.30 1.73
C GLN A 36 7.71 5.50 0.24
N GLN A 37 8.70 5.92 -0.56
CA GLN A 37 8.56 5.99 -2.02
C GLN A 37 8.34 4.60 -2.64
N TYR A 38 9.04 3.57 -2.17
CA TYR A 38 8.78 2.19 -2.64
C TYR A 38 7.37 1.73 -2.28
N ILE A 39 6.90 1.98 -1.06
CA ILE A 39 5.50 1.67 -0.65
C ILE A 39 4.51 2.41 -1.55
N THR A 40 4.76 3.69 -1.83
CA THR A 40 3.91 4.52 -2.71
C THR A 40 3.82 3.93 -4.12
N ARG A 41 4.94 3.47 -4.70
CA ARG A 41 4.96 2.81 -6.03
C ARG A 41 4.24 1.46 -6.03
N ILE A 42 4.34 0.70 -4.94
CA ILE A 42 3.59 -0.55 -4.77
C ILE A 42 2.08 -0.25 -4.76
N TYR A 43 1.64 0.75 -4.00
CA TYR A 43 0.24 1.18 -4.02
C TYR A 43 -0.21 1.64 -5.40
N GLY A 44 0.64 2.39 -6.12
CA GLY A 44 0.41 2.78 -7.52
C GLY A 44 0.13 1.59 -8.44
N SER A 45 0.94 0.53 -8.34
CA SER A 45 0.76 -0.70 -9.13
C SER A 45 -0.55 -1.43 -8.81
N LEU A 46 -1.01 -1.34 -7.56
CA LEU A 46 -2.24 -1.98 -7.10
C LEU A 46 -3.50 -1.17 -7.45
N THR A 47 -3.38 0.07 -7.92
CA THR A 47 -4.54 0.90 -8.33
C THR A 47 -5.38 0.25 -9.43
N THR A 48 -4.81 -0.64 -10.24
CA THR A 48 -5.52 -1.44 -11.25
C THR A 48 -6.63 -2.31 -10.64
N PHE A 49 -6.46 -2.73 -9.38
CA PHE A 49 -7.46 -3.50 -8.64
C PHE A 49 -8.55 -2.63 -8.00
N ASN A 50 -8.50 -1.30 -8.13
CA ASN A 50 -9.50 -0.40 -7.53
C ASN A 50 -10.93 -0.68 -8.01
N ILE A 51 -11.08 -1.19 -9.24
CA ILE A 51 -12.37 -1.60 -9.80
C ILE A 51 -13.08 -2.70 -8.98
N LEU A 52 -12.33 -3.42 -8.15
CA LEU A 52 -12.86 -4.49 -7.31
C LEU A 52 -13.45 -3.97 -5.98
N PHE A 53 -13.24 -2.70 -5.63
CA PHE A 53 -13.73 -2.12 -4.38
C PHE A 53 -15.04 -1.37 -4.61
N LYS A 54 -15.97 -1.54 -3.65
CA LYS A 54 -17.25 -0.83 -3.65
C LYS A 54 -17.12 0.62 -3.20
N TYR A 55 -16.21 0.88 -2.25
CA TYR A 55 -16.06 2.17 -1.60
C TYR A 55 -14.69 2.78 -1.87
N LYS A 56 -14.62 4.11 -2.03
CA LYS A 56 -13.39 4.82 -2.44
C LYS A 56 -12.33 4.85 -1.35
N GLU A 57 -12.73 4.81 -0.09
CA GLU A 57 -11.85 4.74 1.08
C GLU A 57 -11.01 3.45 1.13
N ASP A 58 -11.46 2.41 0.43
CA ASP A 58 -10.73 1.14 0.33
C ASP A 58 -9.72 1.12 -0.83
N TYR A 59 -9.75 2.14 -1.69
CA TYR A 59 -8.92 2.18 -2.89
C TYR A 59 -7.44 2.27 -2.50
N PHE A 60 -6.61 1.62 -3.31
CA PHE A 60 -5.19 1.89 -3.34
C PHE A 60 -4.95 3.28 -3.94
N SER A 61 -4.05 4.04 -3.32
CA SER A 61 -3.65 5.39 -3.74
C SER A 61 -2.13 5.51 -3.69
N GLY A 62 -1.51 5.95 -4.80
CA GLY A 62 -0.08 6.15 -4.90
C GLY A 62 0.29 6.87 -6.20
N GLU A 63 1.58 7.05 -6.45
CA GLU A 63 2.06 7.53 -7.75
C GLU A 63 1.63 6.55 -8.84
N LYS A 64 0.83 7.04 -9.79
CA LYS A 64 0.50 6.26 -10.98
C LYS A 64 1.79 6.11 -11.80
N PRO A 65 2.09 4.92 -12.33
CA PRO A 65 3.21 4.74 -13.25
C PRO A 65 3.04 5.59 -14.52
#